data_AF-A0A0V7ZRX8-F1
#
_entry.id   AF-A0A0V7ZRX8-F1
#
_cell.length_a   1.000
_cell.length_b   1.000
_cell.length_c   1.000
_cell.angle_alpha   90.00
_cell.angle_beta   90.00
_cell.angle_gamma   90.00
#
_symmetry.space_group_name_H-M   'P 1'
#
loop_
_entity.id
_entity.type
_entity.pdbx_description
1 polymer ?
#
loop_
_entity_poly.entity_id
_entity_poly.type
_entity_poly.pdbx_seq_one_letter_code
_entity_poly.pdbx_strand_id
1 'polypeptide(L)'
;MDTEKQIPESQKVSARDFWTIKEGNWYLVTVRSKKREIFLKYLDNEIKNNKLEDLILAVETPENDIYEDIVLLNLSNFQAASLQLKKIQYFQRIERQPLKLEQINKMLALE
;
A
#
# COMPACT_ATOMS: atom_id res chain seq x y z
N MET A 1 -45.63 10.33 9.66
CA MET A 1 -45.23 8.94 9.37
C MET A 1 -45.39 8.77 7.87
N ASP A 2 -44.37 8.75 7.03
CA ASP A 2 -42.92 8.66 7.25
C ASP A 2 -42.25 9.38 6.07
N THR A 3 -41.38 10.34 6.36
CA THR A 3 -40.54 10.96 5.33
C THR A 3 -39.29 10.09 5.20
N GLU A 4 -39.29 9.18 4.23
CA GLU A 4 -38.06 8.55 3.76
C GLU A 4 -37.12 9.65 3.25
N LYS A 5 -36.09 9.95 4.04
CA LYS A 5 -34.99 10.79 3.60
C LYS A 5 -34.23 10.02 2.52
N GLN A 6 -34.48 10.34 1.26
CA GLN A 6 -33.56 10.01 0.18
C GLN A 6 -32.22 10.69 0.48
N ILE A 7 -31.19 9.87 0.69
CA ILE A 7 -29.81 10.32 0.78
C ILE A 7 -29.39 10.77 -0.63
N PRO A 8 -28.84 11.99 -0.82
CA PRO A 8 -28.45 12.49 -2.13
C PRO A 8 -27.42 11.58 -2.80
N GLU A 9 -27.64 11.27 -4.08
CA GLU A 9 -26.82 10.40 -4.92
C GLU A 9 -25.39 10.94 -5.17
N SER A 10 -25.10 12.17 -4.73
CA SER A 10 -23.81 12.84 -4.86
C SER A 10 -22.72 12.39 -3.86
N GLN A 11 -22.92 11.28 -3.13
CA GLN A 11 -21.94 10.73 -2.20
C GLN A 11 -21.69 9.22 -2.35
N LYS A 12 -22.20 8.59 -3.41
CA LYS A 12 -21.67 7.27 -3.83
C LYS A 12 -20.36 7.50 -4.56
N VAL A 13 -19.30 7.73 -3.79
CA VAL A 13 -17.93 7.58 -4.29
C VAL A 13 -17.83 6.12 -4.73
N SER A 14 -17.77 5.92 -6.04
CA SER A 14 -17.57 4.61 -6.62
C SER A 14 -16.22 4.11 -6.12
N ALA A 15 -16.12 2.85 -5.68
CA ALA A 15 -14.86 2.23 -5.28
C ALA A 15 -13.78 2.29 -6.39
N ARG A 16 -14.15 2.72 -7.61
CA ARG A 16 -13.27 2.95 -8.75
C ARG A 16 -12.58 4.32 -8.75
N ASP A 17 -13.01 5.27 -7.93
CA ASP A 17 -12.49 6.65 -7.95
C ASP A 17 -11.20 6.84 -7.11
N PHE A 18 -10.70 5.78 -6.45
CA PHE A 18 -9.52 5.86 -5.57
C PHE A 18 -8.17 5.64 -6.27
N TRP A 19 -8.14 5.20 -7.53
CA TRP A 19 -6.89 5.00 -8.26
C TRP A 19 -6.63 6.17 -9.21
N THR A 20 -6.46 7.37 -8.65
CA THR A 20 -5.42 8.20 -9.25
C THR A 20 -4.13 7.49 -8.86
N ILE A 21 -3.56 6.69 -9.76
CA ILE A 21 -2.21 6.18 -9.56
C ILE A 21 -1.36 7.43 -9.38
N LYS A 22 -1.09 7.86 -8.14
CA LYS A 22 -0.05 8.84 -7.86
C LYS A 22 1.18 8.31 -8.60
N GLU A 23 1.85 9.16 -9.36
CA GLU A 23 2.91 8.87 -10.36
C GLU A 23 4.11 8.10 -9.80
N GLY A 24 3.88 6.88 -9.34
CA GLY A 24 4.84 6.05 -8.67
C GLY A 24 4.77 4.62 -9.17
N ASN A 25 5.77 3.86 -8.75
CA ASN A 25 5.92 2.48 -9.16
C ASN A 25 5.66 1.58 -7.96
N TRP A 26 4.99 0.46 -8.21
CA TRP A 26 4.68 -0.52 -7.18
C TRP A 26 5.82 -1.51 -7.01
N TYR A 27 6.16 -1.79 -5.76
CA TYR A 27 7.24 -2.71 -5.42
C TYR A 27 6.80 -3.72 -4.37
N LEU A 28 7.39 -4.91 -4.47
CA LEU A 28 7.23 -5.97 -3.50
C LEU A 28 8.25 -5.79 -2.36
N VAL A 29 7.74 -5.69 -1.14
CA VAL A 29 8.52 -5.68 0.10
C VAL A 29 8.29 -6.98 0.84
N THR A 30 9.38 -7.68 1.13
CA THR A 30 9.38 -8.84 2.02
C THR A 30 9.73 -8.39 3.42
N VAL A 31 8.94 -8.86 4.39
CA VAL A 31 9.13 -8.61 5.81
C VAL A 31 9.50 -9.91 6.52
N ARG A 32 9.95 -9.81 7.77
CA ARG A 32 10.25 -10.99 8.58
C ARG A 32 9.00 -11.86 8.76
N SER A 33 9.20 -13.18 8.75
CA SER A 33 8.10 -14.14 8.81
C SER A 33 7.11 -13.88 9.95
N LYS A 34 5.82 -13.80 9.60
CA LYS A 34 4.66 -13.52 10.47
C LYS A 34 4.75 -12.18 11.18
N LYS A 35 5.47 -11.21 10.61
CA LYS A 35 5.63 -9.85 11.16
C LYS A 35 4.99 -8.76 10.30
N ARG A 36 4.21 -9.10 9.28
CA ARG A 36 3.55 -8.12 8.39
C ARG A 36 2.75 -7.06 9.15
N GLU A 37 1.85 -7.47 10.05
CA GLU A 37 1.04 -6.52 10.82
C GLU A 37 1.86 -5.55 11.69
N ILE A 38 2.88 -6.08 12.38
CA ILE A 38 3.71 -5.24 13.24
C ILE A 38 4.65 -4.36 12.40
N PHE A 39 5.15 -4.86 11.27
CA PHE A 39 5.89 -4.06 10.30
C PHE A 39 5.04 -2.88 9.80
N LEU A 40 3.76 -3.10 9.46
CA LEU A 40 2.86 -2.03 9.02
C LEU A 40 2.69 -0.94 10.09
N LYS A 41 2.64 -1.31 11.38
CA LYS A 41 2.62 -0.32 12.48
C LYS A 41 3.92 0.50 12.54
N TYR A 42 5.08 -0.14 12.38
CA TYR A 42 6.36 0.59 12.32
C TYR A 42 6.46 1.47 11.08
N LEU A 43 5.98 0.99 9.93
CA LEU A 43 5.97 1.73 8.68
C LEU A 43 5.07 2.98 8.77
N ASP A 44 3.86 2.85 9.29
CA ASP A 44 2.94 3.98 9.50
C ASP A 44 3.55 5.03 10.43
N ASN A 45 4.19 4.60 11.52
CA ASN A 45 4.92 5.51 12.41
C ASN A 45 6.09 6.20 11.70
N GLU A 46 6.87 5.47 10.90
CA GLU A 46 8.01 6.03 10.16
C GLU A 46 7.55 7.06 9.12
N ILE A 47 6.45 6.78 8.41
CA ILE A 47 5.83 7.70 7.44
C ILE A 47 5.44 9.00 8.14
N LYS A 48 4.67 8.91 9.23
CA LYS A 48 4.17 10.09 9.96
C LYS A 48 5.28 10.91 10.61
N ASN A 49 6.22 10.23 11.28
CA ASN A 49 7.27 10.92 12.02
C ASN A 49 8.29 11.62 11.11
N ASN A 50 8.54 11.06 9.92
CA ASN A 50 9.52 11.59 8.98
C ASN A 50 8.90 12.27 7.76
N LYS A 51 7.58 12.42 7.72
CA LYS A 51 6.81 13.04 6.63
C LYS A 51 7.10 12.41 5.27
N LEU A 52 6.96 11.08 5.18
CA LEU A 52 7.30 10.30 3.98
C LEU A 52 6.13 10.10 3.03
N GLU A 53 5.02 10.82 3.17
CA GLU A 53 3.80 10.66 2.37
C GLU A 53 3.99 11.02 0.88
N ASP A 54 4.98 11.86 0.58
CA ASP A 54 5.40 12.19 -0.79
C ASP A 54 6.32 11.12 -1.39
N LEU A 55 6.87 10.23 -0.55
CA LEU A 55 7.79 9.16 -0.94
C LEU A 55 7.10 7.80 -1.03
N ILE A 56 6.25 7.48 -0.04
CA ILE A 56 5.45 6.27 0.05
C ILE A 56 4.00 6.67 -0.20
N LEU A 57 3.58 6.52 -1.46
CA LEU A 57 2.34 7.05 -2.00
C LEU A 57 1.13 6.19 -1.63
N ALA A 58 1.34 4.89 -1.44
CA ALA A 58 0.33 3.93 -1.01
C ALA A 58 0.99 2.69 -0.39
N VAL A 59 0.25 2.01 0.49
CA VAL A 59 0.64 0.77 1.16
C VAL A 59 -0.53 -0.19 1.05
N GLU A 60 -0.29 -1.37 0.49
CA GLU A 60 -1.31 -2.41 0.35
C GLU A 60 -0.79 -3.77 0.81
N THR A 61 -1.69 -4.64 1.23
CA THR A 61 -1.37 -6.04 1.56
C THR A 61 -2.06 -6.96 0.58
N PRO A 62 -1.34 -7.94 -0.01
CA PRO A 62 -1.98 -8.96 -0.83
C PRO A 62 -3.02 -9.74 -0.03
N GLU A 63 -4.13 -10.10 -0.68
CA GLU A 63 -5.28 -10.77 -0.03
C GLU A 63 -4.97 -12.23 0.34
N ASN A 64 -4.18 -12.92 -0.49
CA ASN A 64 -3.91 -14.34 -0.30
C ASN A 64 -2.83 -14.61 0.76
N ASP A 65 -3.08 -15.56 1.66
CA ASP A 65 -2.18 -15.97 2.74
C ASP A 65 -0.81 -16.49 2.28
N ILE A 66 -0.68 -16.96 1.03
CA ILE A 66 0.66 -17.32 0.48
C ILE A 66 1.62 -16.12 0.45
N TYR A 67 1.09 -14.90 0.58
CA TYR A 67 1.81 -13.65 0.65
C TYR A 67 1.82 -13.06 2.07
N GLU A 68 1.70 -13.90 3.11
CA GLU A 68 1.64 -13.48 4.52
C GLU A 68 2.81 -12.56 4.95
N ASP A 69 3.96 -12.67 4.28
CA ASP A 69 5.18 -11.92 4.56
C ASP A 69 5.46 -10.81 3.53
N ILE A 70 4.46 -10.42 2.74
CA ILE A 70 4.58 -9.46 1.66
C ILE A 70 3.73 -8.21 1.92
N VAL A 71 4.31 -7.06 1.61
CA VAL A 71 3.64 -5.75 1.53
C VAL A 71 3.93 -5.14 0.16
N LEU A 72 2.93 -4.49 -0.42
CA LEU A 72 3.06 -3.73 -1.66
C LEU A 72 3.18 -2.24 -1.33
N LEU A 73 4.20 -1.58 -1.88
CA LEU A 73 4.40 -0.14 -1.70
C LEU A 73 4.39 0.56 -3.06
N ASN A 74 3.61 1.62 -3.19
CA ASN A 74 3.73 2.57 -4.30
C ASN A 74 4.72 3.67 -3.92
N LEU A 75 5.79 3.81 -4.69
CA LEU A 75 6.90 4.70 -4.39
C LEU A 75 7.11 5.72 -5.51
N SER A 76 7.26 7.00 -5.15
CA SER A 76 7.65 8.05 -6.10
C SER A 76 9.15 7.98 -6.45
N ASN A 77 9.99 7.52 -5.51
CA ASN A 77 11.42 7.36 -5.72
C ASN A 77 11.95 6.11 -5.01
N PHE A 78 12.32 5.09 -5.79
CA PHE A 78 12.82 3.82 -5.26
C PHE A 78 14.07 3.97 -4.38
N GLN A 79 15.04 4.77 -4.81
CA GLN A 79 16.33 4.89 -4.11
C GLN A 79 16.14 5.51 -2.73
N ALA A 80 15.45 6.65 -2.66
CA ALA A 80 15.18 7.32 -1.40
C ALA A 80 14.32 6.45 -0.46
N ALA A 81 13.27 5.81 -0.98
CA ALA A 81 12.40 4.95 -0.19
C ALA A 81 13.16 3.74 0.37
N SER A 82 13.98 3.09 -0.46
CA SER A 82 14.77 1.92 -0.02
C SER A 82 15.72 2.22 1.13
N LEU A 83 16.21 3.46 1.24
CA LEU A 83 17.07 3.88 2.35
C LEU A 83 16.29 4.07 3.65
N GLN A 84 15.05 4.56 3.58
CA GLN A 84 14.19 4.68 4.77
C GLN A 84 13.70 3.31 5.22
N LEU A 85 13.24 2.46 4.30
CA LEU A 85 12.71 1.13 4.60
C LEU A 85 13.72 0.25 5.35
N LYS A 86 15.01 0.35 5.04
CA LYS A 86 16.09 -0.40 5.73
C LYS A 86 16.21 -0.10 7.23
N LYS A 87 15.67 1.02 7.70
CA LYS A 87 15.69 1.42 9.11
C LYS A 87 14.50 0.86 9.88
N ILE A 88 13.46 0.41 9.17
CA ILE A 88 12.20 -0.03 9.77
C ILE A 88 12.37 -1.45 10.30
N GLN A 89 11.91 -1.68 11.53
CA GLN A 89 11.97 -2.99 12.15
C GLN A 89 11.19 -4.02 11.32
N TYR A 90 11.77 -5.22 11.19
CA TYR A 90 11.23 -6.36 10.41
C TYR A 90 11.26 -6.22 8.89
N PHE A 91 11.78 -5.12 8.34
CA PHE A 91 12.13 -5.07 6.92
C PHE A 91 13.17 -6.15 6.59
N GLN A 92 12.99 -6.85 5.47
CA GLN A 92 14.02 -7.74 4.93
C GLN A 92 14.54 -7.24 3.59
N ARG A 93 13.64 -7.03 2.63
CA ARG A 93 14.00 -6.76 1.26
C ARG A 93 12.91 -5.98 0.54
N ILE A 94 13.33 -5.19 -0.44
CA ILE A 94 12.47 -4.66 -1.49
C ILE A 94 13.03 -5.14 -2.84
N GLU A 95 12.15 -5.64 -3.71
CA GLU A 95 12.53 -6.01 -5.07
C GLU A 95 12.83 -4.76 -5.89
N ARG A 96 13.88 -4.80 -6.72
CA ARG A 96 14.30 -3.65 -7.54
C ARG A 96 13.41 -3.43 -8.76
N GLN A 97 12.78 -4.51 -9.24
CA GLN A 97 11.92 -4.46 -10.40
C GLN A 97 10.52 -4.05 -9.94
N PRO A 98 9.93 -2.98 -10.50
CA PRO A 98 8.55 -2.65 -10.22
C PRO A 98 7.60 -3.71 -10.77
N LEU A 99 6.49 -3.91 -10.06
CA LEU A 99 5.41 -4.80 -10.44
C LEU A 99 4.63 -4.21 -11.62
N LYS A 100 4.22 -5.08 -12.53
CA LYS A 100 3.25 -4.74 -13.57
C LYS A 100 1.84 -4.63 -12.97
N LEU A 101 0.98 -3.84 -13.59
CA LEU A 101 -0.41 -3.67 -13.17
C LEU A 101 -1.15 -5.01 -12.99
N GLU A 102 -1.00 -5.93 -13.96
CA GLU A 102 -1.59 -7.28 -13.89
C GLU A 102 -1.16 -8.06 -12.64
N GLN A 103 0.08 -7.90 -12.19
CA GLN A 103 0.58 -8.57 -10.99
C GLN A 103 -0.04 -7.97 -9.73
N ILE A 104 -0.15 -6.64 -9.69
CA ILE A 104 -0.76 -5.90 -8.57
C ILE A 104 -2.24 -6.30 -8.45
N ASN A 105 -2.98 -6.22 -9.54
CA ASN A 105 -4.39 -6.59 -9.60
C ASN A 105 -4.60 -8.03 -9.12
N LYS A 106 -3.79 -8.98 -9.60
CA LYS A 106 -3.85 -10.37 -9.14
C LYS A 106 -3.58 -10.53 -7.65
N MET A 107 -2.61 -9.80 -7.09
CA MET A 107 -2.25 -9.91 -5.66
C MET A 107 -3.30 -9.25 -4.76
N LEU A 108 -4.02 -8.25 -5.26
CA LEU A 108 -5.10 -7.54 -4.56
C LEU A 108 -6.50 -8.09 -4.89
N ALA A 109 -6.60 -9.19 -5.65
CA ALA A 109 -7.84 -9.76 -6.16
C ALA A 109 -8.75 -8.75 -6.88
N LEU A 110 -8.15 -7.82 -7.62
CA LEU A 110 -8.84 -6.86 -8.47
C LEU A 110 -8.94 -7.44 -9.90
N GLU A 111 -10.14 -7.41 -10.47
CA GLU A 111 -10.44 -7.84 -11.85
C GLU A 111 -10.23 -6.71 -12.86
#